data_AF-A0A8E0WPR6-F1
#
_entry.id   AF-A0A8E0WPR6-F1
#
_cell.length_a   1.000
_cell.length_b   1.000
_cell.length_c   1.000
_cell.angle_alpha   90.00
_cell.angle_beta   90.00
_cell.angle_gamma   90.00
#
_symmetry.space_group_name_H-M   'P 1'
#
loop_
_entity.id
_entity.type
_entity.pdbx_description
1 polymer ?
#
loop_
_entity_poly.entity_id
_entity_poly.type
_entity_poly.pdbx_seq_one_letter_code
_entity_poly.pdbx_strand_id
1 'polypeptide(L)'
;MNEPLLFVYGTLRPGCDDPMARWLRDAARHVGPAVAQGGLYRVAAYPGFVPGEAGDVAGDLFALADPGAVLAALDDYEECAAHFARPHEYRRERLTVRGENGPVEAWTYIYNRDVAGLERIESGDFLS
;
A
#
# COMPACT_ATOMS: atom_id res chain seq x y z
N MET A 1 -10.43 7.10 -20.36
CA MET A 1 -10.80 6.69 -18.99
C MET A 1 -9.55 6.80 -18.15
N ASN A 2 -9.65 7.35 -16.93
CA ASN A 2 -8.50 7.38 -16.02
C ASN A 2 -8.19 5.94 -15.56
N GLU A 3 -6.94 5.52 -15.66
CA GLU A 3 -6.48 4.22 -15.17
C GLU A 3 -6.67 4.14 -13.65
N PRO A 4 -7.13 3.00 -13.09
CA PRO A 4 -7.16 2.81 -11.65
C PRO A 4 -5.77 2.96 -11.04
N LEU A 5 -5.71 3.59 -9.88
CA LEU A 5 -4.46 3.82 -9.16
C LEU A 5 -4.31 2.85 -7.99
N LEU A 6 -3.07 2.50 -7.68
CA LEU A 6 -2.64 1.77 -6.50
C LEU A 6 -1.65 2.65 -5.71
N PHE A 7 -1.90 2.82 -4.43
CA PHE A 7 -1.00 3.46 -3.47
C PHE A 7 -0.29 2.38 -2.65
N VAL A 8 1.04 2.41 -2.67
CA VAL A 8 1.91 1.52 -1.88
C VAL A 8 2.80 2.33 -0.95
N TYR A 9 3.01 1.86 0.28
CA TYR A 9 3.68 2.62 1.34
C TYR A 9 4.82 1.84 2.03
N GLY A 10 5.17 0.66 1.51
CA GLY A 10 6.13 -0.26 2.14
C GLY A 10 7.01 -1.00 1.15
N THR A 11 7.12 -2.31 1.32
CA THR A 11 8.01 -3.19 0.55
C THR A 11 7.74 -3.19 -0.95
N LEU A 12 6.54 -2.80 -1.39
CA LEU A 12 6.16 -2.66 -2.80
C LEU A 12 6.63 -1.35 -3.47
N ARG A 13 7.17 -0.39 -2.71
CA ARG A 13 7.63 0.90 -3.24
C ARG A 13 8.87 0.78 -4.12
N PRO A 14 9.09 1.73 -5.05
CA PRO A 14 10.39 1.91 -5.69
C PRO A 14 11.52 2.05 -4.65
N GLY A 15 12.67 1.44 -4.90
CA GLY A 15 13.80 1.38 -3.96
C GLY A 15 13.88 0.08 -3.16
N CYS A 16 12.80 -0.70 -3.11
CA CYS A 16 12.82 -2.06 -2.61
C CYS A 16 13.27 -3.06 -3.70
N ASP A 17 14.16 -3.96 -3.31
CA ASP A 17 14.72 -5.01 -4.18
C ASP A 17 14.00 -6.36 -4.08
N ASP A 18 12.85 -6.38 -3.43
CA ASP A 18 12.00 -7.56 -3.31
C ASP A 18 11.45 -8.01 -4.69
N PRO A 19 11.33 -9.34 -4.95
CA PRO A 19 10.77 -9.86 -6.19
C PRO A 19 9.39 -9.29 -6.55
N MET A 20 8.51 -9.08 -5.56
CA MET A 20 7.17 -8.53 -5.79
C MET A 20 7.22 -7.04 -6.15
N ALA A 21 8.12 -6.28 -5.53
CA ALA A 21 8.34 -4.87 -5.88
C ALA A 21 8.88 -4.73 -7.31
N ARG A 22 9.77 -5.64 -7.75
CA ARG A 22 10.26 -5.70 -9.14
C ARG A 22 9.12 -6.03 -10.11
N TRP A 23 8.34 -7.07 -9.81
CA TRP A 23 7.20 -7.46 -10.62
C TRP A 23 6.17 -6.33 -10.76
N LEU A 24 5.85 -5.60 -9.68
CA LEU A 24 4.90 -4.49 -9.73
C LEU A 24 5.40 -3.36 -10.64
N ARG A 25 6.70 -3.04 -10.63
CA ARG A 25 7.28 -2.04 -11.52
C ARG A 25 7.20 -2.42 -13.00
N ASP A 26 7.23 -3.72 -13.31
CA ASP A 26 7.10 -4.23 -14.67
C ASP A 26 5.62 -4.31 -15.09
N ALA A 27 4.72 -4.62 -14.15
CA ALA A 27 3.29 -4.82 -14.41
C ALA A 27 2.45 -3.53 -14.37
N ALA A 28 2.95 -2.47 -13.74
CA ALA A 28 2.24 -1.20 -13.56
C ALA A 28 3.16 0.01 -13.79
N ARG A 29 2.58 1.13 -14.21
CA ARG A 29 3.33 2.35 -14.48
C ARG A 29 3.45 3.18 -13.21
N HIS A 30 4.66 3.42 -12.74
CA HIS A 30 4.90 4.37 -11.64
C HIS A 30 4.47 5.78 -12.04
N VAL A 31 3.61 6.39 -11.23
CA VAL A 31 3.05 7.73 -11.45
C VAL A 31 3.88 8.78 -10.70
N GLY A 32 4.31 8.46 -9.48
CA GLY A 32 5.07 9.36 -8.62
C GLY A 32 4.73 9.20 -7.14
N PRO A 33 5.34 10.01 -6.27
CA PRO A 33 5.11 9.98 -4.83
C PRO A 33 3.69 10.44 -4.46
N ALA A 34 3.18 9.93 -3.34
CA ALA A 34 1.92 10.34 -2.76
C ALA A 34 1.90 10.18 -1.23
N VAL A 35 0.92 10.81 -0.58
CA VAL A 35 0.76 10.76 0.87
C VAL A 35 -0.66 10.37 1.26
N ALA A 36 -0.79 9.37 2.13
CA ALA A 36 -2.05 9.01 2.78
C ALA A 36 -2.10 9.55 4.22
N GLN A 37 -3.29 9.87 4.72
CA GLN A 37 -3.49 10.25 6.12
C GLN A 37 -3.67 9.01 6.99
N GLY A 38 -2.87 8.88 8.04
CA GLY A 38 -2.95 7.77 8.98
C GLY A 38 -1.67 7.50 9.74
N GLY A 39 -1.67 6.39 10.46
CA GLY A 39 -0.52 5.87 11.19
C GLY A 39 0.20 4.77 10.41
N LEU A 40 1.52 4.72 10.56
CA LEU A 40 2.35 3.66 10.01
C LEU A 40 3.03 2.92 11.16
N TYR A 41 2.99 1.59 11.13
CA TYR A 41 3.52 0.73 12.18
C TYR A 41 4.48 -0.30 11.62
N ARG A 42 5.52 -0.63 12.39
CA ARG A 42 6.43 -1.73 12.11
C ARG A 42 5.76 -3.04 12.56
N VAL A 43 5.24 -3.82 11.61
CA VAL A 43 4.63 -5.14 11.90
C VAL A 43 5.74 -6.18 12.06
N ALA A 44 6.65 -6.23 11.09
CA ALA A 44 7.86 -7.05 11.12
C ALA A 44 8.91 -6.44 10.16
N ALA A 45 9.38 -7.22 9.18
CA ALA A 45 10.18 -6.73 8.05
C ALA A 45 9.35 -5.89 7.04
N TYR A 46 8.08 -5.63 7.34
CA TYR A 46 7.14 -4.90 6.52
C TYR A 46 6.25 -3.98 7.40
N PRO A 47 5.69 -2.90 6.83
CA PRO A 47 4.86 -1.96 7.57
C PRO A 47 3.37 -2.29 7.51
N GLY A 48 2.62 -1.81 8.49
CA GLY A 48 1.16 -1.79 8.51
C GLY A 48 0.64 -0.34 8.52
N PHE A 49 -0.21 0.00 7.55
CA PHE A 49 -0.90 1.29 7.49
C PHE A 49 -2.28 1.21 8.14
N VAL A 50 -2.60 2.20 8.99
CA VAL A 50 -3.90 2.36 9.63
C VAL A 50 -4.48 3.74 9.28
N PRO A 51 -5.57 3.81 8.48
CA PRO A 51 -6.20 5.09 8.13
C PRO A 51 -6.94 5.71 9.32
N GLY A 52 -7.10 7.03 9.30
CA GLY A 52 -7.91 7.76 10.29
C GLY A 52 -7.18 8.12 11.59
N GLU A 53 -5.98 7.59 11.79
CA GLU A 53 -5.07 8.10 12.83
C GLU A 53 -4.40 9.41 12.40
N ALA A 54 -3.87 10.16 13.36
CA ALA A 54 -3.07 11.33 13.07
C ALA A 54 -1.75 10.92 12.42
N GLY A 55 -1.33 11.62 11.36
CA GLY A 55 -0.06 11.38 10.70
C GLY A 55 -0.18 11.40 9.18
N ASP A 56 0.99 11.39 8.55
CA ASP A 56 1.15 11.28 7.11
C ASP A 56 1.96 10.03 6.82
N VAL A 57 1.53 9.26 5.82
CA VAL A 57 2.21 8.06 5.36
C VAL A 57 2.70 8.29 3.94
N ALA A 58 4.01 8.30 3.77
CA ALA A 58 4.69 8.45 2.50
C ALA A 58 4.60 7.15 1.68
N GLY A 59 4.32 7.30 0.40
CA GLY A 59 4.24 6.18 -0.52
C GLY A 59 4.32 6.61 -1.97
N ASP A 60 3.92 5.71 -2.85
CA ASP A 60 4.03 5.85 -4.29
C ASP A 60 2.75 5.39 -4.97
N LEU A 61 2.40 6.08 -6.05
CA LEU A 61 1.28 5.77 -6.91
C LEU A 61 1.72 4.98 -8.13
N PHE A 62 0.96 3.94 -8.46
CA PHE A 62 1.06 3.18 -9.69
C PHE A 62 -0.27 3.23 -10.45
N ALA A 63 -0.21 3.43 -11.76
CA ALA A 63 -1.33 3.30 -12.66
C ALA A 63 -1.40 1.85 -13.19
N LEU A 64 -2.58 1.25 -13.05
CA LEU A 64 -2.80 -0.15 -13.39
C LEU A 64 -3.44 -0.27 -14.78
N ALA A 65 -2.69 -0.84 -15.73
CA ALA A 65 -3.19 -1.14 -17.07
C ALA A 65 -4.20 -2.30 -17.06
N ASP A 66 -3.88 -3.35 -16.29
CA ASP A 66 -4.79 -4.47 -15.99
C ASP A 66 -5.04 -4.55 -14.47
N PRO A 67 -5.97 -3.75 -13.94
CA PRO A 67 -6.25 -3.74 -12.50
C PRO A 67 -6.75 -5.10 -11.99
N GLY A 68 -7.42 -5.91 -12.82
CA GLY A 68 -7.93 -7.20 -12.40
C GLY A 68 -6.80 -8.19 -12.12
N ALA A 69 -5.89 -8.35 -13.09
CA ALA A 69 -4.75 -9.23 -12.95
C ALA A 69 -3.76 -8.75 -11.88
N VAL A 70 -3.45 -7.44 -11.87
CA VAL A 70 -2.45 -6.91 -10.93
C VAL A 70 -2.96 -7.00 -9.50
N LEU A 71 -4.20 -6.59 -9.24
CA LEU A 71 -4.72 -6.60 -7.88
C LEU A 71 -4.99 -8.03 -7.37
N ALA A 72 -5.31 -9.00 -8.24
CA ALA A 72 -5.44 -10.40 -7.83
C ALA A 72 -4.10 -11.00 -7.38
N ALA A 73 -3.02 -10.74 -8.12
CA ALA A 73 -1.68 -11.19 -7.72
C ALA A 73 -1.21 -10.55 -6.41
N LEU A 74 -1.55 -9.27 -6.19
CA LEU A 74 -1.26 -8.59 -4.93
C LEU A 74 -2.15 -9.08 -3.77
N ASP A 75 -3.43 -9.39 -4.01
CA ASP A 75 -4.28 -10.02 -2.98
C ASP A 75 -3.72 -11.37 -2.52
N ASP A 76 -3.12 -12.13 -3.44
CA ASP A 76 -2.45 -13.39 -3.12
C ASP A 76 -1.17 -13.16 -2.32
N TYR A 77 -0.39 -12.14 -2.68
CA TYR A 77 0.86 -11.78 -2.00
C TYR A 77 0.63 -11.25 -0.58
N GLU A 78 -0.38 -10.40 -0.38
CA GLU A 78 -0.76 -9.82 0.91
C GLU A 78 -1.64 -10.77 1.75
N GLU A 79 -1.79 -12.02 1.30
CA GLU A 79 -2.58 -13.09 1.92
C GLU A 79 -4.04 -12.69 2.25
N CYS A 80 -4.63 -11.82 1.42
CA CYS A 80 -6.01 -11.35 1.57
C CYS A 80 -6.98 -11.88 0.51
N ALA A 81 -6.54 -12.81 -0.33
CA ALA A 81 -7.41 -13.51 -1.26
C ALA A 81 -8.39 -14.47 -0.54
N ALA A 82 -9.48 -14.83 -1.22
CA ALA A 82 -10.58 -15.62 -0.64
C ALA A 82 -10.18 -17.01 -0.15
N HIS A 83 -9.05 -17.54 -0.61
CA HIS A 83 -8.55 -18.86 -0.23
C HIS A 83 -7.67 -18.85 1.04
N PHE A 84 -7.28 -17.69 1.54
CA PHE A 84 -6.57 -17.56 2.82
C PHE A 84 -7.53 -17.59 4.01
N ALA A 85 -7.03 -18.05 5.15
CA ALA A 85 -7.80 -18.10 6.39
C ALA A 85 -8.10 -16.69 6.90
N ARG A 86 -9.32 -16.50 7.43
CA ARG A 86 -9.75 -15.23 8.04
C ARG A 86 -9.45 -15.22 9.55
N PRO A 87 -9.20 -14.05 10.16
CA PRO A 87 -9.11 -12.74 9.52
C PRO A 87 -7.79 -12.56 8.75
N HIS A 88 -7.88 -11.95 7.56
CA HIS A 88 -6.72 -11.56 6.78
C HIS A 88 -5.91 -10.49 7.52
N GLU A 89 -4.59 -10.54 7.40
CA GLU A 89 -3.70 -9.53 7.99
C GLU A 89 -3.87 -8.17 7.31
N TYR A 90 -4.05 -8.18 5.99
CA TYR A 90 -4.36 -7.01 5.20
C TYR A 90 -5.75 -7.10 4.59
N ARG A 91 -6.30 -5.94 4.23
CA ARG A 91 -7.50 -5.84 3.41
C ARG A 91 -7.31 -4.78 2.34
N ARG A 92 -7.74 -5.08 1.11
CA ARG A 92 -7.70 -4.13 0.01
C ARG A 92 -8.88 -3.17 0.07
N GLU A 93 -8.61 -1.87 0.11
CA GLU A 93 -9.64 -0.82 0.12
C GLU A 93 -9.24 0.38 -0.73
N ARG A 94 -10.21 1.25 -1.03
CA ARG A 94 -9.97 2.52 -1.71
C ARG A 94 -9.97 3.66 -0.72
N LEU A 95 -9.03 4.58 -0.89
CA LEU A 95 -9.00 5.83 -0.15
C LEU A 95 -8.43 6.97 -0.99
N THR A 96 -8.67 8.19 -0.54
CA THR A 96 -8.09 9.39 -1.13
C THR A 96 -6.66 9.61 -0.61
N VAL A 97 -5.69 9.66 -1.52
CA VAL A 97 -4.31 10.10 -1.23
C VAL A 97 -4.02 11.44 -1.88
N ARG A 98 -3.05 12.19 -1.33
CA ARG A 98 -2.53 13.40 -1.95
C ARG A 98 -1.38 13.03 -2.88
N GLY A 99 -1.64 13.03 -4.19
CA GLY A 99 -0.60 12.95 -5.21
C GLY A 99 -0.07 14.33 -5.58
N GLU A 100 0.95 14.37 -6.45
CA GLU A 100 1.60 15.62 -6.89
C GLU A 100 0.63 16.62 -7.53
N ASN A 101 -0.35 16.13 -8.28
CA ASN A 101 -1.35 16.95 -8.98
C ASN A 101 -2.65 17.16 -8.17
N GLY A 102 -2.65 16.82 -6.89
CA GLY A 102 -3.80 16.93 -6.00
C GLY A 102 -4.35 15.59 -5.51
N PRO A 103 -5.51 15.61 -4.82
CA PRO A 103 -6.11 14.41 -4.25
C PRO A 103 -6.61 13.46 -5.34
N VAL A 104 -6.30 12.17 -5.18
CA VAL A 104 -6.73 11.09 -6.08
C VAL A 104 -7.20 9.88 -5.29
N GLU A 105 -8.14 9.14 -5.86
CA GLU A 105 -8.61 7.86 -5.32
C GLU A 105 -7.68 6.73 -5.76
N ALA A 106 -7.19 5.93 -4.82
CA ALA A 106 -6.33 4.79 -5.10
C ALA A 106 -6.73 3.57 -4.26
N TRP A 107 -6.52 2.37 -4.82
CA TRP A 107 -6.48 1.14 -4.05
C TRP A 107 -5.27 1.13 -3.12
N THR A 108 -5.38 0.50 -1.96
CA THR A 108 -4.25 0.22 -1.08
C THR A 108 -4.56 -0.99 -0.19
N TYR A 109 -3.57 -1.48 0.52
CA TYR A 109 -3.70 -2.57 1.49
C TYR A 109 -3.61 -2.00 2.89
N ILE A 110 -4.66 -2.15 3.69
CA ILE A 110 -4.72 -1.63 5.06
C ILE A 110 -4.48 -2.78 6.04
N TYR A 111 -3.65 -2.55 7.04
CA TYR A 111 -3.41 -3.51 8.11
C TYR A 111 -4.67 -3.67 8.96
N ASN A 112 -5.07 -4.92 9.20
CA ASN A 112 -6.37 -5.31 9.74
C ASN A 112 -6.29 -6.09 11.06
N ARG A 113 -5.15 -6.00 11.76
CA ARG A 113 -4.94 -6.59 13.07
C ARG A 113 -4.68 -5.52 14.12
N ASP A 114 -4.66 -5.92 15.38
CA ASP A 114 -4.35 -5.01 16.48
C ASP A 114 -2.92 -4.46 16.34
N VAL A 115 -2.79 -3.15 16.59
CA VAL A 115 -1.51 -2.43 16.59
C VAL A 115 -0.96 -2.23 18.00
N ALA A 116 -1.66 -2.68 19.04
CA ALA A 116 -1.20 -2.62 20.41
C ALA A 116 0.18 -3.28 20.56
N GLY A 117 1.17 -2.49 20.99
CA GLY A 117 2.55 -2.94 21.18
C GLY A 117 3.43 -2.91 19.92
N LEU A 118 2.88 -2.54 18.76
CA LEU A 118 3.71 -2.27 17.57
C LEU A 118 4.43 -0.93 17.69
N GLU A 119 5.65 -0.87 17.16
CA GLU A 119 6.39 0.39 17.04
C GLU A 119 5.76 1.24 15.95
N ARG A 120 5.31 2.45 16.30
CA ARG A 120 4.87 3.44 15.33
C ARG A 120 6.09 4.04 14.63
N ILE A 121 6.04 4.11 13.30
CA ILE A 121 7.03 4.75 12.46
C ILE A 121 6.66 6.23 12.38
N GLU A 122 7.20 7.03 13.31
CA GLU A 122 6.86 8.45 13.47
C GLU A 122 7.18 9.31 12.23
N SER A 123 8.15 8.89 11.41
CA SER A 123 8.44 9.57 10.13
C SER A 123 7.32 9.42 9.11
N GLY A 124 6.48 8.40 9.24
CA GLY A 124 5.50 8.04 8.22
C GLY A 124 6.10 7.46 6.94
N ASP A 125 7.43 7.25 6.90
CA ASP A 125 8.14 6.72 5.74
C ASP A 125 8.89 5.45 6.14
N PHE A 126 8.46 4.32 5.58
CA PHE A 126 9.08 3.01 5.84
C PHE A 126 10.50 2.88 5.28
N LEU A 127 10.86 3.67 4.26
CA LEU A 127 12.16 3.58 3.58
C LEU A 127 13.18 4.62 4.09
N SER A 128 12.82 5.41 5.10
CA SER A 128 13.67 6.47 5.66
C SER A 128 14.67 5.98 6.70
#